data_AF-A0A166ANJ3-F1
#
_entry.id   AF-A0A166ANJ3-F1
#
_cell.length_a   1.000
_cell.length_b   1.000
_cell.length_c   1.000
_cell.angle_alpha   90.00
_cell.angle_beta   90.00
_cell.angle_gamma   90.00
#
_symmetry.space_group_name_H-M   'P 1'
#
loop_
_entity.id
_entity.type
_entity.pdbx_description
1 polymer ?
#
loop_
_entity_poly.entity_id
_entity_poly.type
_entity_poly.pdbx_seq_one_letter_code
_entity_poly.pdbx_strand_id
1 'polypeptide(L)'
;MINKKALVLSVGGTEDPLITSIKKFNPDLVYFLPSEDTKKTVENVLNGTDFSSEKSRTKIIANHEDYVEAYAKSYDAIMELKNEGYDVSIDFTGGTKPITAGLALSGIGTGCKYFYVGSKDDEGARDKGGVGVVKTGFEKIKEQKDPYDIFAVTELNRAKDFFNNYQFVAALTNLNLAKNKLDDEKLKNEAEVYGKLTSFYDDWDKFNDKIKGDGEYNGTGLLYDYLNYLLEIIRKNSVLNETIDKINPCFLNQIENNISFLKKKLSHKNRSISSKIKFYLPDLLNNAKRRIEEGKYDDAVARLYRAIELISQIKLNELKIIDSENLRISKIFLINKENFKNELSKIYSPNRIDSIFNYHVKKDFKSFNDKKTFKLSLNNNFLLLEDFNVGFAGKYFKDESFKNNVQKRNNSILAHGLNPIDEKTANDLFDSVLEYSKSLYSDIDEDMKLSKFPKFNI
;
A
#
# COMPACT_ATOMS: atom_id res chain seq x y z
N MET A 1 -14.79 11.92 31.07
CA MET A 1 -13.80 11.73 32.16
C MET A 1 -12.90 12.95 32.15
N ILE A 2 -12.56 13.49 33.32
CA ILE A 2 -11.56 14.57 33.42
C ILE A 2 -10.21 13.93 33.10
N ASN A 3 -9.55 14.32 32.01
CA ASN A 3 -8.21 13.82 31.71
C ASN A 3 -7.24 14.36 32.77
N LYS A 4 -6.57 13.45 33.51
CA LYS A 4 -5.54 13.81 34.47
C LYS A 4 -4.37 14.45 33.73
N LYS A 5 -3.86 15.59 34.19
CA LYS A 5 -2.77 16.33 33.54
C LYS A 5 -1.45 16.02 34.21
N ALA A 6 -0.41 15.73 33.44
CA ALA A 6 0.94 15.62 33.96
C ALA A 6 1.88 16.60 33.27
N LEU A 7 2.87 17.08 34.00
CA LEU A 7 3.91 17.98 33.49
C LEU A 7 5.29 17.36 33.70
N VAL A 8 6.01 17.10 32.62
CA VAL A 8 7.41 16.64 32.65
C VAL A 8 8.32 17.85 32.50
N LEU A 9 9.24 18.04 33.44
CA LEU A 9 10.11 19.22 33.53
C LEU A 9 11.57 18.82 33.47
N SER A 10 12.33 19.34 32.51
CA SER A 10 13.79 19.32 32.60
C SER A 10 14.29 20.41 33.56
N VAL A 11 15.24 20.08 34.43
CA VAL A 11 15.61 20.95 35.56
C VAL A 11 17.02 21.54 35.37
N GLY A 12 17.09 22.87 35.31
CA GLY A 12 18.33 23.65 35.26
C GLY A 12 18.66 24.30 36.60
N GLY A 13 19.55 25.30 36.57
CA GLY A 13 19.97 26.03 37.78
C GLY A 13 19.04 27.16 38.24
N THR A 14 17.85 27.33 37.63
CA THR A 14 16.93 28.43 37.95
C THR A 14 15.53 27.89 38.21
N GLU A 15 14.96 28.19 39.37
CA GLU A 15 13.64 27.73 39.82
C GLU A 15 12.45 28.50 39.22
N ASP A 16 12.56 29.81 39.01
CA ASP A 16 11.42 30.68 38.63
C ASP A 16 10.66 30.22 37.37
N PRO A 17 11.33 29.79 36.28
CA PRO A 17 10.63 29.28 35.10
C PRO A 17 9.83 28.01 35.40
N LEU A 18 10.39 27.09 36.19
CA LEU A 18 9.75 25.83 36.57
C LEU A 18 8.52 26.09 37.47
N ILE A 19 8.66 26.99 38.44
CA ILE A 19 7.56 27.45 39.31
C ILE A 19 6.42 28.04 38.46
N THR A 20 6.78 28.87 37.46
CA THR A 20 5.80 29.48 36.54
C THR A 20 5.02 28.42 35.78
N SER A 21 5.69 27.40 35.27
CA SER A 21 5.06 26.30 34.56
C SER A 21 4.10 25.51 35.46
N ILE A 22 4.52 25.09 36.65
CA ILE A 22 3.66 24.36 37.58
C ILE A 22 2.40 25.17 37.93
N LYS A 23 2.56 26.46 38.26
CA LYS A 23 1.44 27.35 38.59
C LYS A 23 0.47 27.55 37.42
N LYS A 24 0.98 27.68 36.19
CA LYS A 24 0.12 27.90 35.01
C LYS A 24 -0.62 26.64 34.60
N PHE A 25 0.08 25.51 34.52
CA PHE A 25 -0.50 24.27 34.00
C PHE A 25 -1.41 23.59 35.02
N ASN A 26 -1.19 23.85 36.31
CA ASN A 26 -1.91 23.24 37.42
C ASN A 26 -2.07 21.71 37.22
N PRO A 27 -0.94 20.98 37.08
CA PRO A 27 -0.97 19.55 36.77
C PRO A 27 -1.47 18.73 37.96
N ASP A 28 -1.94 17.51 37.70
CA ASP A 28 -2.24 16.53 38.75
C ASP A 28 -0.95 15.82 39.24
N LEU A 29 0.10 15.80 38.42
CA LEU A 29 1.40 15.20 38.71
C LEU A 29 2.54 15.94 38.00
N VAL A 30 3.67 16.14 38.68
CA VAL A 30 4.89 16.71 38.09
C VAL A 30 6.02 15.68 38.07
N TYR A 31 6.70 15.52 36.93
CA TYR A 31 7.83 14.61 36.77
C TYR A 31 9.09 15.41 36.47
N PHE A 32 10.01 15.46 37.41
CA PHE A 32 11.28 16.20 37.30
C PHE A 32 12.39 15.34 36.69
N LEU A 33 13.19 15.95 35.81
CA LEU A 33 14.37 15.38 35.18
C LEU A 33 15.61 16.24 35.51
N PRO A 34 16.13 16.18 36.75
CA PRO A 34 17.34 16.91 37.15
C PRO A 34 18.61 16.14 36.79
N SER A 35 19.74 16.85 36.72
CA SER A 35 21.05 16.23 36.87
C SER A 35 21.37 16.01 38.35
N GLU A 36 22.48 15.33 38.65
CA GLU A 36 23.00 15.25 40.02
C GLU A 36 23.15 16.64 40.67
N ASP A 37 23.62 17.62 39.91
CA ASP A 37 23.87 18.98 40.39
C ASP A 37 22.61 19.83 40.61
N THR A 38 21.50 19.51 39.92
CA THR A 38 20.25 20.31 39.97
C THR A 38 19.16 19.70 40.86
N LYS A 39 19.48 18.65 41.64
CA LYS A 39 18.55 18.06 42.62
C LYS A 39 17.98 19.08 43.61
N LYS A 40 18.84 19.96 44.13
CA LYS A 40 18.43 21.00 45.07
C LYS A 40 17.44 22.00 44.45
N THR A 41 17.53 22.22 43.14
CA THR A 41 16.58 23.08 42.43
C THR A 41 15.17 22.47 42.45
N VAL A 42 15.02 21.14 42.41
CA VAL A 42 13.70 20.49 42.55
C VAL A 42 13.07 20.82 43.90
N GLU A 43 13.85 20.76 44.99
CA GLU A 43 13.37 21.11 46.34
C GLU A 43 12.95 22.58 46.40
N ASN A 44 13.75 23.49 45.84
CA ASN A 44 13.43 24.92 45.79
C ASN A 44 12.14 25.19 44.99
N VAL A 45 11.96 24.52 43.86
CA VAL A 45 10.75 24.65 43.02
C VAL A 45 9.52 24.17 43.79
N LEU A 46 9.59 23.01 44.46
CA LEU A 46 8.48 22.51 45.27
C LEU A 46 8.14 23.49 46.40
N ASN A 47 9.14 23.99 47.13
CA ASN A 47 8.95 24.98 48.20
C ASN A 47 8.40 26.33 47.69
N GLY A 48 8.71 26.71 46.44
CA GLY A 48 8.19 27.91 45.78
C GLY A 48 6.78 27.78 45.21
N THR A 49 6.15 26.62 45.37
CA THR A 49 4.80 26.29 44.90
C THR A 49 3.95 25.71 46.03
N ASP A 50 2.63 25.76 45.90
CA ASP A 50 1.72 25.01 46.78
C ASP A 50 1.56 23.54 46.32
N PHE A 51 2.51 23.03 45.53
CA PHE A 51 2.42 21.71 44.91
C PHE A 51 2.91 20.61 45.87
N SER A 52 2.09 19.59 46.08
CA SER A 52 2.42 18.49 46.99
C SER A 52 3.58 17.66 46.44
N SER A 53 4.59 17.40 47.28
CA SER A 53 5.71 16.51 46.96
C SER A 53 5.26 15.07 46.66
N GLU A 54 4.15 14.61 47.25
CA GLU A 54 3.55 13.30 46.97
C GLU A 54 3.00 13.18 45.54
N LYS A 55 2.72 14.31 44.90
CA LYS A 55 2.31 14.40 43.49
C LYS A 55 3.49 14.66 42.56
N SER A 56 4.72 14.49 43.05
CA SER A 56 5.93 14.65 42.25
C SER A 56 6.71 13.34 42.10
N ARG A 57 7.34 13.15 40.94
CA ARG A 57 8.28 12.06 40.66
C ARG A 57 9.57 12.66 40.13
N THR A 58 10.69 11.95 40.31
CA THR A 58 12.00 12.41 39.84
C THR A 58 12.76 11.26 39.21
N LYS A 59 13.37 11.50 38.04
CA LYS A 59 14.31 10.58 37.40
C LYS A 59 15.58 11.36 37.06
N ILE A 60 16.65 11.06 37.80
CA ILE A 60 17.91 11.80 37.73
C ILE A 60 18.68 11.38 36.48
N ILE A 61 19.22 12.33 35.72
CA ILE A 61 20.15 12.12 34.61
C ILE A 61 21.58 12.22 35.17
N ALA A 62 22.33 11.12 35.13
CA ALA A 62 23.62 11.02 35.79
C ALA A 62 24.68 11.86 35.08
N ASN A 63 24.74 11.79 33.75
CA ASN A 63 25.60 12.64 32.94
C ASN A 63 24.77 13.70 32.21
N HIS A 64 24.86 14.96 32.67
CA HIS A 64 24.12 16.07 32.06
C HIS A 64 24.61 16.44 30.65
N GLU A 65 25.72 15.85 30.18
CA GLU A 65 26.21 15.99 28.81
C GLU A 65 25.81 14.82 27.91
N ASP A 66 25.28 13.73 28.47
CA ASP A 66 24.84 12.56 27.70
C ASP A 66 23.41 12.76 27.19
N TYR A 67 23.33 13.11 25.91
CA TYR A 67 22.07 13.26 25.19
C TYR A 67 21.26 11.94 25.11
N VAL A 68 21.90 10.78 24.99
CA VAL A 68 21.21 9.48 24.86
C VAL A 68 20.60 9.09 26.20
N GLU A 69 21.32 9.27 27.30
CA GLU A 69 20.80 9.06 28.64
C GLU A 69 19.61 9.99 28.93
N ALA A 70 19.75 11.28 28.61
CA ALA A 70 18.68 12.25 28.76
C ALA A 70 17.43 11.86 27.96
N TYR A 71 17.59 11.46 26.69
CA TYR A 71 16.50 10.98 25.86
C TYR A 71 15.80 9.76 26.50
N ALA A 72 16.55 8.72 26.87
CA ALA A 72 15.98 7.49 27.40
C ALA A 72 15.19 7.72 28.69
N LYS A 73 15.77 8.47 29.64
CA LYS A 73 15.10 8.78 30.92
C LYS A 73 13.87 9.66 30.75
N SER A 74 13.93 10.62 29.82
CA SER A 74 12.78 11.46 29.47
C SER A 74 11.66 10.64 28.84
N TYR A 75 12.01 9.75 27.89
CA TYR A 75 11.06 8.87 27.22
C TYR A 75 10.36 7.94 28.20
N ASP A 76 11.12 7.30 29.10
CA ASP A 76 10.54 6.44 30.13
C ASP A 76 9.57 7.21 31.04
N ALA A 77 9.93 8.42 31.47
CA ALA A 77 9.06 9.25 32.30
C ALA A 77 7.75 9.61 31.58
N ILE A 78 7.82 9.94 30.28
CA ILE A 78 6.64 10.22 29.45
C ILE A 78 5.77 8.97 29.33
N MET A 79 6.37 7.81 29.03
CA MET A 79 5.64 6.56 28.82
C MET A 79 5.00 6.02 30.10
N GLU A 80 5.67 6.15 31.25
CA GLU A 80 5.08 5.86 32.57
C GLU A 80 3.76 6.63 32.75
N LEU A 81 3.77 7.94 32.52
CA LEU A 81 2.60 8.80 32.66
C LEU A 81 1.51 8.50 31.62
N LYS A 82 1.89 8.24 30.37
CA LYS A 82 0.94 7.88 29.30
C LYS A 82 0.24 6.56 29.58
N ASN A 83 0.98 5.55 30.05
CA ASN A 83 0.43 4.25 30.44
C ASN A 83 -0.52 4.35 31.64
N GLU A 84 -0.30 5.33 32.52
CA GLU A 84 -1.22 5.68 33.61
C GLU A 84 -2.42 6.54 33.19
N GLY A 85 -2.52 6.91 31.90
CA GLY A 85 -3.65 7.63 31.32
C GLY A 85 -3.61 9.15 31.48
N TYR A 86 -2.43 9.75 31.71
CA TYR A 86 -2.28 11.21 31.81
C TYR A 86 -2.23 11.89 30.42
N ASP A 87 -2.82 13.08 30.32
CA ASP A 87 -2.51 14.07 29.27
C ASP A 87 -1.18 14.77 29.64
N VAL A 88 -0.12 14.46 28.91
CA VAL A 88 1.25 14.84 29.27
C VAL A 88 1.69 16.09 28.52
N SER A 89 2.12 17.09 29.28
CA SER A 89 2.81 18.28 28.78
C SER A 89 4.29 18.19 29.13
N ILE A 90 5.17 18.61 28.22
CA ILE A 90 6.60 18.68 28.47
C ILE A 90 7.06 20.14 28.45
N ASP A 91 7.92 20.49 29.39
CA ASP A 91 8.58 21.78 29.45
C ASP A 91 10.09 21.55 29.49
N PHE A 92 10.74 21.97 28.40
CA PHE A 92 12.17 21.81 28.16
C PHE A 92 12.96 23.10 28.42
N THR A 93 12.46 23.98 29.29
CA THR A 93 13.11 25.27 29.59
C THR A 93 14.43 25.11 30.33
N GLY A 94 14.45 24.26 31.36
CA GLY A 94 15.57 24.15 32.28
C GLY A 94 16.51 23.01 31.93
N GLY A 95 17.81 23.17 32.18
CA GLY A 95 18.80 22.11 32.03
C GLY A 95 19.84 22.43 30.98
N THR A 96 20.82 21.54 30.84
CA THR A 96 21.83 21.64 29.78
C THR A 96 21.19 21.38 28.41
N LYS A 97 21.87 21.79 27.33
CA LYS A 97 21.39 21.55 25.96
C LYS A 97 21.11 20.06 25.68
N PRO A 98 21.94 19.09 26.13
CA PRO A 98 21.63 17.68 25.96
C PRO A 98 20.36 17.24 26.69
N ILE A 99 20.11 17.72 27.91
CA ILE A 99 18.89 17.38 28.67
C ILE A 99 17.64 17.95 28.00
N THR A 100 17.66 19.24 27.64
CA THR A 100 16.50 19.89 27.01
C THR A 100 16.22 19.32 25.63
N ALA A 101 17.26 19.03 24.83
CA ALA A 101 17.12 18.33 23.56
C ALA A 101 16.61 16.90 23.74
N GLY A 102 17.11 16.16 24.73
CA GLY A 102 16.66 14.80 25.06
C GLY A 102 15.18 14.76 25.41
N LEU A 103 14.71 15.67 26.28
CA LEU A 103 13.29 15.77 26.63
C LEU A 103 12.44 16.14 25.41
N ALA A 104 12.83 17.19 24.67
CA ALA A 104 12.10 17.59 23.47
C ALA A 104 11.99 16.45 22.45
N LEU A 105 13.08 15.74 22.16
CA LEU A 105 13.09 14.63 21.20
C LEU A 105 12.30 13.42 21.72
N SER A 106 12.30 13.17 23.04
CA SER A 106 11.54 12.06 23.64
C SER A 106 10.02 12.24 23.58
N GLY A 107 9.54 13.48 23.50
CA GLY A 107 8.12 13.77 23.36
C GLY A 107 7.56 13.49 21.97
N ILE A 108 8.40 13.38 20.93
CA ILE A 108 7.95 13.41 19.54
C ILE A 108 7.10 12.19 19.23
N GLY A 109 5.88 12.43 18.74
CA GLY A 109 4.96 11.36 18.36
C GLY A 109 4.29 10.63 19.50
N THR A 110 4.48 11.09 20.74
CA THR A 110 3.79 10.56 21.92
C THR A 110 2.46 11.27 22.19
N GLY A 111 2.14 12.31 21.40
CA GLY A 111 0.98 13.18 21.63
C GLY A 111 1.16 14.06 22.88
N CYS A 112 2.38 14.49 23.16
CA CYS A 112 2.67 15.47 24.21
C CYS A 112 2.48 16.90 23.70
N LYS A 113 2.17 17.82 24.61
CA LYS A 113 2.22 19.27 24.34
C LYS A 113 3.56 19.83 24.76
N TYR A 114 4.10 20.78 24.00
CA TYR A 114 5.46 21.29 24.18
C TYR A 114 5.45 22.72 24.65
N PHE A 115 6.24 23.01 25.67
CA PHE A 115 6.31 24.34 26.25
C PHE A 115 7.74 24.76 26.52
N TYR A 116 7.96 26.07 26.41
CA TYR A 116 9.18 26.74 26.80
C TYR A 116 8.81 28.05 27.51
N VAL A 117 9.47 28.37 28.61
CA VAL A 117 9.29 29.63 29.33
C VAL A 117 10.30 30.64 28.81
N GLY A 118 9.81 31.57 27.99
CA GLY A 118 10.56 32.72 27.51
C GLY A 118 10.24 34.00 28.28
N SER A 119 10.65 35.15 27.75
CA SER A 119 10.31 36.47 28.29
C SER A 119 9.03 37.05 27.66
N LYS A 120 8.36 37.96 28.40
CA LYS A 120 7.21 38.76 27.94
C LYS A 120 7.60 39.82 26.89
N ASP A 121 8.78 40.42 27.04
CA ASP A 121 9.38 41.44 26.15
C ASP A 121 10.85 41.09 25.82
N ASP A 122 11.42 41.67 24.76
CA ASP A 122 12.81 41.41 24.33
C ASP A 122 13.83 42.36 25.01
N GLU A 123 13.42 43.58 25.38
CA GLU A 123 14.32 44.54 26.02
C GLU A 123 14.37 44.35 27.55
N GLY A 124 15.57 44.07 28.08
CA GLY A 124 15.84 44.06 29.51
C GLY A 124 15.26 42.87 30.31
N ALA A 125 14.43 42.02 29.70
CA ALA A 125 13.77 40.88 30.34
C ALA A 125 14.66 39.65 30.55
N ARG A 126 15.86 39.64 29.94
CA ARG A 126 16.89 38.62 30.15
C ARG A 126 18.15 39.25 30.76
N ASP A 127 18.90 38.46 31.52
CA ASP A 127 20.23 38.88 31.98
C ASP A 127 21.25 38.87 30.83
N LYS A 128 22.49 39.25 31.14
CA LYS A 128 23.63 39.31 30.19
C LYS A 128 23.32 40.08 28.89
N GLY A 129 22.57 41.18 28.99
CA GLY A 129 22.25 42.01 27.83
C GLY A 129 21.30 41.37 26.81
N GLY A 130 20.41 40.47 27.26
CA GLY A 130 19.37 39.90 26.39
C GLY A 130 19.59 38.43 26.00
N VAL A 131 20.77 37.86 26.26
CA VAL A 131 21.13 36.51 25.79
C VAL A 131 21.14 35.43 26.87
N GLY A 132 21.00 35.79 28.15
CA GLY A 132 20.98 34.79 29.22
C GLY A 132 19.57 34.41 29.68
N VAL A 133 19.44 34.09 30.97
CA VAL A 133 18.19 33.58 31.58
C VAL A 133 17.14 34.68 31.71
N VAL A 134 15.87 34.27 31.72
CA VAL A 134 14.75 35.19 31.94
C VAL A 134 14.81 35.70 33.38
N LYS A 135 14.65 37.02 33.57
CA LYS A 135 14.60 37.64 34.89
C LYS A 135 13.25 37.37 35.56
N THR A 136 13.28 37.18 36.87
CA THR A 136 12.09 36.98 37.71
C THR A 136 11.00 38.01 37.41
N GLY A 137 9.77 37.54 37.13
CA GLY A 137 8.57 38.35 36.84
C GLY A 137 8.29 38.57 35.34
N PHE A 138 9.29 38.32 34.49
CA PHE A 138 9.17 38.46 33.02
C PHE A 138 8.81 37.16 32.31
N GLU A 139 8.55 36.07 33.02
CA GLU A 139 8.28 34.75 32.46
C GLU A 139 6.99 34.72 31.64
N LYS A 140 7.05 34.06 30.48
CA LYS A 140 5.90 33.78 29.61
C LYS A 140 6.05 32.41 28.98
N ILE A 141 5.02 31.58 29.16
CA ILE A 141 4.93 30.28 28.50
C ILE A 141 4.71 30.50 26.99
N LYS A 142 5.57 29.86 26.20
CA LYS A 142 5.53 29.80 24.74
C LYS A 142 5.25 28.35 24.35
N GLU A 143 4.03 28.09 23.92
CA GLU A 143 3.63 26.80 23.34
C GLU A 143 4.39 26.56 22.03
N GLN A 144 4.87 25.33 21.84
CA GLN A 144 5.55 24.87 20.65
C GLN A 144 4.70 23.80 19.98
N LYS A 145 4.77 23.74 18.65
CA LYS A 145 4.15 22.64 17.89
C LYS A 145 5.05 21.41 17.96
N ASP A 146 4.43 20.24 18.07
CA ASP A 146 5.15 18.99 17.88
C ASP A 146 5.69 18.97 16.44
N PRO A 147 7.00 18.79 16.21
CA PRO A 147 7.55 18.61 14.86
C PRO A 147 7.09 17.30 14.19
N TYR A 148 6.16 16.56 14.79
CA TYR A 148 5.57 15.32 14.30
C TYR A 148 4.99 15.37 12.88
N ASP A 149 4.67 16.54 12.32
CA ASP A 149 4.36 16.68 10.90
C ASP A 149 5.48 16.09 10.01
N ILE A 150 6.75 16.17 10.44
CA ILE A 150 7.91 15.56 9.77
C ILE A 150 7.81 14.02 9.79
N PHE A 151 7.33 13.44 10.88
CA PHE A 151 7.09 11.99 10.98
C PHE A 151 5.89 11.58 10.13
N ALA A 152 4.84 12.38 10.06
CA ALA A 152 3.72 12.07 9.19
C ALA A 152 4.09 12.12 7.70
N VAL A 153 5.01 13.00 7.29
CA VAL A 153 5.66 12.96 5.96
C VAL A 153 6.47 11.67 5.78
N THR A 154 7.15 11.19 6.83
CA THR A 154 7.84 9.90 6.79
C THR A 154 6.87 8.73 6.57
N GLU A 155 5.72 8.73 7.23
CA GLU A 155 4.66 7.73 7.03
C GLU A 155 4.05 7.81 5.62
N LEU A 156 3.86 9.01 5.07
CA LEU A 156 3.46 9.20 3.67
C LEU A 156 4.47 8.60 2.70
N ASN A 157 5.77 8.82 2.92
CA ASN A 157 6.83 8.27 2.07
C ASN A 157 6.90 6.74 2.19
N ARG A 158 6.81 6.19 3.41
CA ARG A 158 6.70 4.74 3.62
C ARG A 158 5.50 4.14 2.89
N ALA A 159 4.36 4.83 2.88
CA ALA A 159 3.21 4.37 2.12
C ALA A 159 3.47 4.32 0.61
N LYS A 160 4.18 5.31 0.05
CA LYS A 160 4.62 5.33 -1.36
C LYS A 160 5.54 4.14 -1.65
N ASP A 161 6.46 3.81 -0.75
CA ASP A 161 7.34 2.64 -0.86
C ASP A 161 6.54 1.34 -0.86
N PHE A 162 5.63 1.18 0.08
CA PHE A 162 4.77 0.00 0.16
C PHE A 162 3.89 -0.16 -1.08
N PHE A 163 3.35 0.95 -1.61
CA PHE A 163 2.58 0.93 -2.86
C PHE A 163 3.45 0.47 -4.04
N ASN A 164 4.66 1.00 -4.18
CA ASN A 164 5.60 0.66 -5.25
C ASN A 164 6.03 -0.81 -5.25
N ASN A 165 5.96 -1.45 -4.08
CA ASN A 165 6.25 -2.87 -3.85
C ASN A 165 4.98 -3.73 -3.76
N TYR A 166 3.83 -3.21 -4.18
CA TYR A 166 2.54 -3.93 -4.24
C TYR A 166 2.00 -4.40 -2.89
N GLN A 167 2.50 -3.82 -1.78
CA GLN A 167 2.08 -4.07 -0.41
C GLN A 167 0.94 -3.11 -0.02
N PHE A 168 -0.18 -3.17 -0.77
CA PHE A 168 -1.24 -2.16 -0.67
C PHE A 168 -1.89 -2.05 0.72
N VAL A 169 -2.01 -3.16 1.46
CA VAL A 169 -2.56 -3.14 2.83
C VAL A 169 -1.64 -2.33 3.76
N ALA A 170 -0.34 -2.55 3.70
CA ALA A 170 0.64 -1.79 4.49
C ALA A 170 0.65 -0.31 4.07
N ALA A 171 0.58 -0.03 2.76
CA ALA A 171 0.44 1.34 2.26
C ALA A 171 -0.80 2.05 2.83
N LEU A 172 -1.98 1.40 2.80
CA LEU A 172 -3.21 1.94 3.40
C LEU A 172 -3.07 2.18 4.90
N THR A 173 -2.45 1.27 5.65
CA THR A 173 -2.20 1.46 7.08
C THR A 173 -1.37 2.72 7.34
N ASN A 174 -0.28 2.91 6.60
CA ASN A 174 0.59 4.08 6.76
C ASN A 174 -0.11 5.38 6.33
N LEU A 175 -0.92 5.36 5.26
CA LEU A 175 -1.69 6.53 4.83
C LEU A 175 -2.74 6.95 5.86
N ASN A 176 -3.42 5.98 6.48
CA ASN A 176 -4.38 6.26 7.55
C ASN A 176 -3.67 6.80 8.81
N LEU A 177 -2.51 6.25 9.15
CA LEU A 177 -1.68 6.78 10.24
C LEU A 177 -1.26 8.22 9.94
N ALA A 178 -0.74 8.50 8.75
CA ALA A 178 -0.37 9.85 8.33
C ALA A 178 -1.58 10.80 8.41
N LYS A 179 -2.72 10.45 7.81
CA LYS A 179 -3.94 11.28 7.80
C LYS A 179 -4.41 11.65 9.21
N ASN A 180 -4.38 10.71 10.16
CA ASN A 180 -4.83 10.94 11.54
C ASN A 180 -3.86 11.80 12.36
N LYS A 181 -2.61 11.96 11.89
CA LYS A 181 -1.51 12.60 12.63
C LYS A 181 -1.09 13.95 12.06
N LEU A 182 -1.36 14.20 10.78
CA LEU A 182 -1.08 15.47 10.12
C LEU A 182 -1.95 16.57 10.70
N ASP A 183 -1.40 17.78 10.88
CA ASP A 183 -2.20 18.98 11.12
C ASP A 183 -2.48 19.75 9.81
N ASP A 184 -1.57 19.64 8.83
CA ASP A 184 -1.70 20.29 7.52
C ASP A 184 -2.81 19.65 6.67
N GLU A 185 -3.88 20.41 6.41
CA GLU A 185 -5.03 19.97 5.61
C GLU A 185 -4.66 19.58 4.17
N LYS A 186 -3.62 20.16 3.57
CA LYS A 186 -3.15 19.79 2.23
C LYS A 186 -2.54 18.39 2.26
N LEU A 187 -1.69 18.11 3.24
CA LEU A 187 -1.07 16.79 3.41
C LEU A 187 -2.11 15.74 3.80
N LYS A 188 -3.12 16.08 4.62
CA LYS A 188 -4.25 15.17 4.91
C LYS A 188 -4.99 14.81 3.63
N ASN A 189 -5.28 15.79 2.78
CA ASN A 189 -5.95 15.55 1.51
C ASN A 189 -5.07 14.71 0.55
N GLU A 190 -3.75 14.93 0.52
CA GLU A 190 -2.81 14.07 -0.22
C GLU A 190 -2.88 12.61 0.29
N ALA A 191 -2.78 12.41 1.60
CA ALA A 191 -2.89 11.09 2.23
C ALA A 191 -4.21 10.39 1.86
N GLU A 192 -5.31 11.13 1.85
CA GLU A 192 -6.63 10.62 1.51
C GLU A 192 -6.73 10.19 0.04
N VAL A 193 -6.28 11.04 -0.89
CA VAL A 193 -6.30 10.71 -2.33
C VAL A 193 -5.41 9.50 -2.62
N TYR A 194 -4.23 9.43 -2.00
CA TYR A 194 -3.37 8.24 -2.10
C TYR A 194 -4.01 7.01 -1.47
N GLY A 195 -4.78 7.17 -0.40
CA GLY A 195 -5.56 6.08 0.19
C GLY A 195 -6.57 5.51 -0.81
N LYS A 196 -7.34 6.39 -1.46
CA LYS A 196 -8.32 6.00 -2.50
C LYS A 196 -7.64 5.32 -3.69
N LEU A 197 -6.51 5.85 -4.18
CA LEU A 197 -5.70 5.21 -5.23
C LEU A 197 -5.15 3.84 -4.82
N THR A 198 -4.64 3.72 -3.59
CA THR A 198 -4.07 2.47 -3.08
C THR A 198 -5.13 1.38 -2.99
N SER A 199 -6.32 1.71 -2.46
CA SER A 199 -7.46 0.79 -2.42
C SER A 199 -7.90 0.38 -3.83
N PHE A 200 -7.91 1.31 -4.78
CA PHE A 200 -8.23 1.03 -6.17
C PHE A 200 -7.27 0.00 -6.79
N TYR A 201 -5.95 0.20 -6.64
CA TYR A 201 -4.96 -0.71 -7.22
C TYR A 201 -4.94 -2.06 -6.50
N ASP A 202 -5.26 -2.11 -5.21
CA ASP A 202 -5.46 -3.37 -4.46
C ASP A 202 -6.63 -4.18 -5.02
N ASP A 203 -7.79 -3.53 -5.24
CA ASP A 203 -8.95 -4.18 -5.86
C ASP A 203 -8.64 -4.68 -7.26
N TRP A 204 -7.95 -3.87 -8.08
CA TRP A 204 -7.55 -4.29 -9.42
C TRP A 204 -6.53 -5.45 -9.37
N ASP A 205 -5.56 -5.43 -8.45
CA ASP A 205 -4.58 -6.52 -8.31
C ASP A 205 -5.21 -7.86 -7.92
N LYS A 206 -6.40 -7.82 -7.30
CA LYS A 206 -7.25 -8.97 -6.95
C LYS A 206 -8.23 -9.36 -8.07
N PHE A 207 -8.15 -8.72 -9.23
CA PHE A 207 -9.08 -8.86 -10.35
C PHE A 207 -10.54 -8.51 -10.02
N ASN A 208 -10.77 -7.64 -9.02
CA ASN A 208 -12.10 -7.12 -8.73
C ASN A 208 -12.45 -6.01 -9.74
N ASP A 209 -13.32 -6.31 -10.71
CA ASP A 209 -13.72 -5.33 -11.74
C ASP A 209 -14.62 -4.18 -11.21
N LYS A 210 -15.02 -4.24 -9.93
CA LYS A 210 -15.93 -3.30 -9.27
C LYS A 210 -15.35 -2.83 -7.95
N ILE A 211 -15.66 -1.59 -7.61
CA ILE A 211 -15.25 -0.96 -6.35
C ILE A 211 -16.45 -0.90 -5.41
N LYS A 212 -16.20 -1.13 -4.11
CA LYS A 212 -17.15 -0.76 -3.06
C LYS A 212 -17.06 0.76 -2.92
N GLY A 213 -18.05 1.49 -3.45
CA GLY A 213 -18.02 2.95 -3.50
C GLY A 213 -17.69 3.60 -2.14
N ASP A 214 -17.09 4.78 -2.19
CA ASP A 214 -16.62 5.54 -1.02
C ASP A 214 -17.69 6.49 -0.44
N GLY A 215 -18.96 6.30 -0.80
CA GLY A 215 -20.08 7.15 -0.41
C GLY A 215 -20.20 8.47 -1.18
N GLU A 216 -19.11 8.93 -1.79
CA GLU A 216 -19.05 10.18 -2.57
C GLU A 216 -19.14 9.93 -4.08
N TYR A 217 -18.68 8.78 -4.55
CA TYR A 217 -18.71 8.39 -5.95
C TYR A 217 -20.06 7.79 -6.38
N ASN A 218 -20.71 8.46 -7.35
CA ASN A 218 -22.01 8.09 -7.91
C ASN A 218 -21.93 7.53 -9.35
N GLY A 219 -20.76 7.04 -9.79
CA GLY A 219 -20.58 6.55 -11.16
C GLY A 219 -21.00 5.09 -11.36
N THR A 220 -20.51 4.47 -12.43
CA THR A 220 -20.90 3.10 -12.84
C THR A 220 -20.46 2.00 -11.86
N GLY A 221 -19.55 2.29 -10.93
CA GLY A 221 -18.94 1.31 -10.03
C GLY A 221 -17.81 0.50 -10.67
N LEU A 222 -17.51 0.73 -11.96
CA LEU A 222 -16.41 0.07 -12.67
C LEU A 222 -15.08 0.78 -12.43
N LEU A 223 -13.99 0.00 -12.39
CA LEU A 223 -12.65 0.50 -12.12
C LEU A 223 -12.25 1.71 -13.00
N TYR A 224 -12.44 1.65 -14.32
CA TYR A 224 -11.98 2.75 -15.20
C TYR A 224 -12.67 4.08 -14.90
N ASP A 225 -13.94 4.03 -14.49
CA ASP A 225 -14.76 5.21 -14.27
C ASP A 225 -14.42 5.86 -12.92
N TYR A 226 -14.15 5.03 -11.90
CA TYR A 226 -13.65 5.52 -10.61
C TYR A 226 -12.22 6.07 -10.72
N LEU A 227 -11.32 5.39 -11.44
CA LEU A 227 -9.95 5.91 -11.63
C LEU A 227 -9.97 7.25 -12.37
N ASN A 228 -10.86 7.40 -13.35
CA ASN A 228 -11.07 8.68 -14.02
C ASN A 228 -11.58 9.76 -13.05
N TYR A 229 -12.52 9.42 -12.16
CA TYR A 229 -12.96 10.33 -11.09
C TYR A 229 -11.80 10.74 -10.15
N LEU A 230 -10.95 9.81 -9.73
CA LEU A 230 -9.77 10.12 -8.91
C LEU A 230 -8.77 11.02 -9.65
N LEU A 231 -8.55 10.78 -10.95
CA LEU A 231 -7.70 11.63 -11.78
C LEU A 231 -8.24 13.07 -11.84
N GLU A 232 -9.56 13.24 -11.97
CA GLU A 232 -10.20 14.55 -11.95
C GLU A 232 -10.07 15.25 -10.58
N ILE A 233 -10.14 14.51 -9.47
CA ILE A 233 -9.87 15.05 -8.13
C ILE A 233 -8.43 15.58 -8.04
N ILE A 234 -7.47 14.79 -8.51
CA ILE A 234 -6.05 15.16 -8.51
C ILE A 234 -5.84 16.45 -9.30
N ARG A 235 -6.38 16.51 -10.53
CA ARG A 235 -6.23 17.67 -11.43
C ARG A 235 -6.87 18.95 -10.90
N LYS A 236 -8.02 18.84 -10.23
CA LYS A 236 -8.71 20.00 -9.64
C LYS A 236 -7.99 20.55 -8.41
N ASN A 237 -7.22 19.72 -7.73
CA ASN A 237 -6.38 20.17 -6.63
C ASN A 237 -5.05 20.71 -7.19
N SER A 238 -4.98 22.03 -7.44
CA SER A 238 -3.80 22.67 -8.05
C SER A 238 -2.49 22.36 -7.34
N VAL A 239 -2.50 22.27 -6.00
CA VAL A 239 -1.31 21.94 -5.20
C VAL A 239 -0.90 20.49 -5.42
N LEU A 240 -1.83 19.54 -5.32
CA LEU A 240 -1.53 18.12 -5.50
C LEU A 240 -1.12 17.83 -6.95
N ASN A 241 -1.80 18.45 -7.93
CA ASN A 241 -1.46 18.32 -9.34
C ASN A 241 -0.05 18.85 -9.61
N GLU A 242 0.31 20.05 -9.12
CA GLU A 242 1.67 20.57 -9.27
C GLU A 242 2.71 19.69 -8.57
N THR A 243 2.42 19.18 -7.37
CA THR A 243 3.33 18.30 -6.63
C THR A 243 3.58 17.00 -7.41
N ILE A 244 2.53 16.33 -7.89
CA ILE A 244 2.67 15.09 -8.65
C ILE A 244 3.28 15.35 -10.04
N ASP A 245 2.86 16.40 -10.76
CA ASP A 245 3.38 16.72 -12.09
C ASP A 245 4.85 17.12 -12.07
N LYS A 246 5.30 17.87 -11.06
CA LYS A 246 6.72 18.28 -10.95
C LYS A 246 7.61 17.12 -10.50
N ILE A 247 7.14 16.29 -9.58
CA ILE A 247 7.97 15.25 -8.95
C ILE A 247 7.89 13.93 -9.73
N ASN A 248 6.75 13.61 -10.33
CA ASN A 248 6.51 12.33 -11.01
C ASN A 248 5.47 12.41 -12.14
N PRO A 249 5.77 13.11 -13.25
CA PRO A 249 4.85 13.23 -14.39
C PRO A 249 4.52 11.87 -15.03
N CYS A 250 5.42 10.88 -14.91
CA CYS A 250 5.17 9.53 -15.38
C CYS A 250 4.03 8.83 -14.62
N PHE A 251 3.74 9.21 -13.37
CA PHE A 251 2.68 8.64 -12.56
C PHE A 251 1.29 8.94 -13.14
N LEU A 252 1.00 10.21 -13.45
CA LEU A 252 -0.30 10.59 -14.01
C LEU A 252 -0.49 10.06 -15.42
N ASN A 253 0.56 10.11 -16.25
CA ASN A 253 0.52 9.51 -17.59
C ASN A 253 0.22 8.00 -17.52
N GLN A 254 0.78 7.29 -16.54
CA GLN A 254 0.48 5.88 -16.35
C GLN A 254 -0.94 5.65 -15.84
N ILE A 255 -1.49 6.53 -14.99
CA ILE A 255 -2.92 6.49 -14.61
C ILE A 255 -3.81 6.64 -15.84
N GLU A 256 -3.53 7.56 -16.75
CA GLU A 256 -4.29 7.71 -18.00
C GLU A 256 -4.23 6.46 -18.87
N ASN A 257 -3.04 5.88 -19.01
CA ASN A 257 -2.84 4.60 -19.69
C ASN A 257 -3.69 3.48 -19.05
N ASN A 258 -3.73 3.42 -17.72
CA ASN A 258 -4.53 2.47 -16.98
C ASN A 258 -6.04 2.68 -17.19
N ILE A 259 -6.53 3.92 -17.21
CA ILE A 259 -7.92 4.25 -17.54
C ILE A 259 -8.25 3.75 -18.94
N SER A 260 -7.38 4.03 -19.93
CA SER A 260 -7.55 3.59 -21.31
C SER A 260 -7.65 2.06 -21.40
N PHE A 261 -6.73 1.35 -20.77
CA PHE A 261 -6.72 -0.12 -20.71
C PHE A 261 -7.98 -0.69 -20.07
N LEU A 262 -8.35 -0.21 -18.87
CA LEU A 262 -9.51 -0.69 -18.14
C LEU A 262 -10.81 -0.40 -18.91
N LYS A 263 -10.88 0.71 -19.65
CA LYS A 263 -12.00 1.01 -20.54
C LYS A 263 -12.10 -0.02 -21.66
N LYS A 264 -11.00 -0.43 -22.29
CA LYS A 264 -10.99 -1.53 -23.27
C LYS A 264 -11.50 -2.85 -22.65
N LYS A 265 -11.02 -3.17 -21.44
CA LYS A 265 -11.36 -4.41 -20.71
C LYS A 265 -12.81 -4.46 -20.21
N LEU A 266 -13.35 -3.37 -19.68
CA LEU A 266 -14.58 -3.37 -18.87
C LEU A 266 -15.77 -2.62 -19.49
N SER A 267 -15.56 -1.67 -20.41
CA SER A 267 -16.64 -0.78 -20.87
C SER A 267 -17.83 -1.55 -21.45
N HIS A 268 -19.04 -1.23 -21.00
CA HIS A 268 -20.29 -1.82 -21.52
C HIS A 268 -20.62 -1.42 -22.96
N LYS A 269 -19.98 -0.38 -23.52
CA LYS A 269 -20.23 0.08 -24.91
C LYS A 269 -19.77 -0.92 -25.97
N ASN A 270 -18.77 -1.75 -25.65
CA ASN A 270 -18.31 -2.82 -26.53
C ASN A 270 -19.23 -4.05 -26.39
N ARG A 271 -19.88 -4.44 -27.49
CA ARG A 271 -21.09 -5.29 -27.53
C ARG A 271 -20.92 -6.77 -27.15
N SER A 272 -19.71 -7.30 -26.94
CA SER A 272 -19.54 -8.72 -26.55
C SER A 272 -18.41 -8.92 -25.55
N ILE A 273 -18.62 -9.81 -24.57
CA ILE A 273 -17.56 -10.32 -23.67
C ILE A 273 -16.43 -10.99 -24.47
N SER A 274 -16.77 -11.63 -25.59
CA SER A 274 -15.85 -12.36 -26.45
C SER A 274 -14.76 -11.49 -27.06
N SER A 275 -14.98 -10.18 -27.25
CA SER A 275 -13.95 -9.28 -27.78
C SER A 275 -13.07 -8.65 -26.69
N LYS A 276 -13.55 -8.63 -25.44
CA LYS A 276 -12.83 -8.02 -24.30
C LYS A 276 -11.93 -9.00 -23.59
N ILE A 277 -12.21 -10.30 -23.72
CA ILE A 277 -11.57 -11.33 -22.91
C ILE A 277 -10.06 -11.40 -23.09
N LYS A 278 -9.57 -11.03 -24.27
CA LYS A 278 -8.13 -10.91 -24.53
C LYS A 278 -7.42 -9.94 -23.60
N PHE A 279 -8.08 -8.89 -23.10
CA PHE A 279 -7.49 -7.90 -22.19
C PHE A 279 -7.28 -8.46 -20.76
N TYR A 280 -7.82 -9.64 -20.42
CA TYR A 280 -7.45 -10.30 -19.17
C TYR A 280 -6.04 -10.90 -19.22
N LEU A 281 -5.52 -11.19 -20.42
CA LEU A 281 -4.18 -11.74 -20.59
C LEU A 281 -3.06 -10.76 -20.21
N PRO A 282 -2.98 -9.52 -20.75
CA PRO A 282 -1.96 -8.56 -20.33
C PRO A 282 -2.09 -8.19 -18.84
N ASP A 283 -3.32 -8.12 -18.31
CA ASP A 283 -3.58 -7.87 -16.88
C ASP A 283 -3.01 -8.98 -16.00
N LEU A 284 -3.28 -10.25 -16.36
CA LEU A 284 -2.78 -11.43 -15.65
C LEU A 284 -1.25 -11.58 -15.75
N LEU A 285 -0.66 -11.27 -16.91
CA LEU A 285 0.79 -11.27 -17.09
C LEU A 285 1.45 -10.20 -16.22
N ASN A 286 0.93 -8.97 -16.20
CA ASN A 286 1.45 -7.94 -15.31
C ASN A 286 1.27 -8.32 -13.83
N ASN A 287 0.16 -8.94 -13.45
CA ASN A 287 -0.04 -9.45 -12.09
C ASN A 287 0.96 -10.56 -11.74
N ALA A 288 1.27 -11.48 -12.65
CA ALA A 288 2.33 -12.47 -12.47
C ALA A 288 3.70 -11.80 -12.30
N LYS A 289 4.02 -10.81 -13.14
CA LYS A 289 5.26 -10.03 -13.04
C LYS A 289 5.41 -9.34 -11.68
N ARG A 290 4.33 -8.76 -11.16
CA ARG A 290 4.32 -8.18 -9.80
C ARG A 290 4.68 -9.22 -8.73
N ARG A 291 4.15 -10.45 -8.83
CA ARG A 291 4.51 -11.53 -7.89
C ARG A 291 5.99 -11.94 -8.00
N ILE A 292 6.55 -11.92 -9.22
CA ILE A 292 8.00 -12.14 -9.42
C ILE A 292 8.80 -11.02 -8.76
N GLU A 293 8.42 -9.75 -8.98
CA GLU A 293 9.06 -8.58 -8.33
C GLU A 293 9.00 -8.65 -6.79
N GLU A 294 7.94 -9.24 -6.21
CA GLU A 294 7.82 -9.47 -4.76
C GLU A 294 8.63 -10.68 -4.23
N GLY A 295 9.26 -11.47 -5.10
CA GLY A 295 9.91 -12.74 -4.73
C GLY A 295 8.95 -13.90 -4.44
N LYS A 296 7.67 -13.78 -4.83
CA LYS A 296 6.62 -14.80 -4.62
C LYS A 296 6.48 -15.68 -5.87
N TYR A 297 7.47 -16.53 -6.10
CA TYR A 297 7.62 -17.26 -7.36
C TYR A 297 6.55 -18.34 -7.60
N ASP A 298 6.16 -19.11 -6.58
CA ASP A 298 5.07 -20.09 -6.69
C ASP A 298 3.74 -19.41 -7.10
N ASP A 299 3.43 -18.26 -6.49
CA ASP A 299 2.29 -17.41 -6.83
C ASP A 299 2.33 -16.91 -8.27
N ALA A 300 3.50 -16.48 -8.75
CA ALA A 300 3.70 -16.02 -10.12
C ALA A 300 3.43 -17.14 -11.12
N VAL A 301 4.00 -18.32 -10.87
CA VAL A 301 3.91 -19.47 -11.78
C VAL A 301 2.49 -20.04 -11.83
N ALA A 302 1.73 -20.00 -10.73
CA ALA A 302 0.30 -20.32 -10.77
C ALA A 302 -0.49 -19.39 -11.71
N ARG A 303 -0.18 -18.08 -11.72
CA ARG A 303 -0.80 -17.09 -12.61
C ARG A 303 -0.38 -17.28 -14.07
N LEU A 304 0.89 -17.61 -14.31
CA LEU A 304 1.40 -17.94 -15.64
C LEU A 304 0.75 -19.20 -16.21
N TYR A 305 0.52 -20.22 -15.38
CA TYR A 305 -0.21 -21.41 -15.79
C TYR A 305 -1.68 -21.11 -16.13
N ARG A 306 -2.33 -20.19 -15.39
CA ARG A 306 -3.66 -19.69 -15.76
C ARG A 306 -3.61 -18.90 -17.07
N ALA A 307 -2.57 -18.12 -17.31
CA ALA A 307 -2.41 -17.32 -18.52
C ALA A 307 -2.24 -18.21 -19.77
N ILE A 308 -1.44 -19.27 -19.73
CA ILE A 308 -1.32 -20.20 -20.87
C ILE A 308 -2.64 -20.91 -21.18
N GLU A 309 -3.43 -21.26 -20.15
CA GLU A 309 -4.78 -21.77 -20.35
C GLU A 309 -5.69 -20.73 -20.99
N LEU A 310 -5.60 -19.48 -20.54
CA LEU A 310 -6.38 -18.36 -21.08
C LEU A 310 -6.04 -18.11 -22.55
N ILE A 311 -4.78 -18.22 -22.96
CA ILE A 311 -4.35 -18.09 -24.36
C ILE A 311 -5.12 -19.06 -25.25
N SER A 312 -5.16 -20.33 -24.85
CA SER A 312 -5.89 -21.36 -25.60
C SER A 312 -7.41 -21.06 -25.64
N GLN A 313 -7.98 -20.65 -24.51
CA GLN A 313 -9.39 -20.31 -24.38
C GLN A 313 -9.81 -19.09 -25.22
N ILE A 314 -8.96 -18.06 -25.30
CA ILE A 314 -9.18 -16.89 -26.17
C ILE A 314 -9.20 -17.35 -27.62
N LYS A 315 -8.25 -18.20 -28.04
CA LYS A 315 -8.20 -18.69 -29.43
C LYS A 315 -9.43 -19.53 -29.78
N LEU A 316 -9.87 -20.42 -28.90
CA LEU A 316 -11.10 -21.19 -29.10
C LEU A 316 -12.34 -20.27 -29.19
N ASN A 317 -12.36 -19.16 -28.45
CA ASN A 317 -13.40 -18.14 -28.57
C ASN A 317 -13.34 -17.38 -29.91
N GLU A 318 -12.14 -17.08 -30.44
CA GLU A 318 -12.00 -16.51 -31.80
C GLU A 318 -12.49 -17.46 -32.90
N LEU A 319 -12.32 -18.77 -32.69
CA LEU A 319 -12.89 -19.82 -33.53
C LEU A 319 -14.41 -19.98 -33.36
N LYS A 320 -15.05 -19.17 -32.50
CA LYS A 320 -16.51 -19.15 -32.24
C LYS A 320 -17.10 -20.46 -31.68
N ILE A 321 -16.26 -21.33 -31.13
CA ILE A 321 -16.71 -22.60 -30.53
C ILE A 321 -17.01 -22.48 -29.04
N ILE A 322 -16.59 -21.38 -28.39
CA ILE A 322 -16.93 -21.11 -26.99
C ILE A 322 -18.39 -20.64 -26.89
N ASP A 323 -19.09 -21.15 -25.87
CA ASP A 323 -20.44 -20.79 -25.53
C ASP A 323 -20.49 -19.35 -24.97
N SER A 324 -20.95 -18.41 -25.79
CA SER A 324 -20.94 -16.98 -25.46
C SER A 324 -21.89 -16.63 -24.30
N GLU A 325 -22.96 -17.40 -24.11
CA GLU A 325 -23.92 -17.15 -23.04
C GLU A 325 -23.35 -17.51 -21.67
N ASN A 326 -22.80 -18.72 -21.52
CA ASN A 326 -22.11 -19.14 -20.30
C ASN A 326 -20.91 -18.26 -20.00
N LEU A 327 -20.16 -17.84 -21.03
CA LEU A 327 -19.06 -16.90 -20.86
C LEU A 327 -19.54 -15.53 -20.35
N ARG A 328 -20.69 -15.04 -20.82
CA ARG A 328 -21.25 -13.75 -20.39
C ARG A 328 -21.82 -13.80 -18.98
N ILE A 329 -22.57 -14.86 -18.65
CA ILE A 329 -23.31 -14.97 -17.38
C ILE A 329 -22.38 -15.44 -16.26
N SER A 330 -21.67 -16.53 -16.49
CA SER A 330 -20.89 -17.22 -15.46
C SER A 330 -19.40 -16.93 -15.53
N LYS A 331 -18.91 -16.26 -16.59
CA LYS A 331 -17.47 -16.06 -16.87
C LYS A 331 -16.69 -17.39 -16.96
N ILE A 332 -17.36 -18.46 -17.41
CA ILE A 332 -16.75 -19.79 -17.58
C ILE A 332 -16.60 -20.09 -19.07
N PHE A 333 -15.42 -20.57 -19.45
CA PHE A 333 -15.16 -21.08 -20.79
C PHE A 333 -15.68 -22.50 -20.92
N LEU A 334 -16.79 -22.64 -21.63
CA LEU A 334 -17.33 -23.92 -22.08
C LEU A 334 -17.36 -23.93 -23.60
N ILE A 335 -17.01 -25.06 -24.21
CA ILE A 335 -17.13 -25.27 -25.65
C ILE A 335 -18.56 -25.72 -25.94
N ASN A 336 -19.22 -25.06 -26.89
CA ASN A 336 -20.52 -25.45 -27.40
C ASN A 336 -20.36 -26.59 -28.42
N LYS A 337 -21.03 -27.73 -28.17
CA LYS A 337 -20.88 -28.97 -28.96
C LYS A 337 -21.32 -28.79 -30.41
N GLU A 338 -22.37 -28.00 -30.64
CA GLU A 338 -22.87 -27.74 -31.98
C GLU A 338 -21.90 -26.84 -32.76
N ASN A 339 -21.45 -25.74 -32.16
CA ASN A 339 -20.45 -24.86 -32.78
C ASN A 339 -19.14 -25.61 -33.05
N PHE A 340 -18.68 -26.44 -32.11
CA PHE A 340 -17.51 -27.30 -32.30
C PHE A 340 -17.65 -28.20 -33.54
N LYS A 341 -18.78 -28.90 -33.69
CA LYS A 341 -19.03 -29.76 -34.85
C LYS A 341 -19.13 -28.95 -36.15
N ASN A 342 -19.81 -27.81 -36.11
CA ASN A 342 -20.03 -26.94 -37.27
C ASN A 342 -18.74 -26.28 -37.77
N GLU A 343 -17.81 -25.93 -36.87
CA GLU A 343 -16.53 -25.33 -37.27
C GLU A 343 -15.55 -26.40 -37.77
N LEU A 344 -15.50 -27.59 -37.16
CA LEU A 344 -14.65 -28.67 -37.64
C LEU A 344 -15.13 -29.29 -38.95
N SER A 345 -16.44 -29.27 -39.25
CA SER A 345 -16.96 -29.80 -40.52
C SER A 345 -16.51 -29.01 -41.75
N LYS A 346 -15.97 -27.81 -41.55
CA LYS A 346 -15.31 -27.01 -42.61
C LYS A 346 -13.94 -27.58 -43.01
N ILE A 347 -13.34 -28.42 -42.17
CA ILE A 347 -11.98 -28.94 -42.32
C ILE A 347 -11.99 -30.46 -42.52
N TYR A 348 -12.89 -31.16 -41.82
CA TYR A 348 -12.87 -32.62 -41.73
C TYR A 348 -14.22 -33.27 -42.04
N SER A 349 -14.17 -34.53 -42.47
CA SER A 349 -15.36 -35.37 -42.63
C SER A 349 -15.99 -35.74 -41.27
N PRO A 350 -17.30 -36.06 -41.22
CA PRO A 350 -18.00 -36.41 -39.97
C PRO A 350 -17.29 -37.50 -39.14
N ASN A 351 -16.79 -38.56 -39.79
CA ASN A 351 -16.08 -39.65 -39.11
C ASN A 351 -14.81 -39.18 -38.40
N ARG A 352 -14.09 -38.22 -38.99
CA ARG A 352 -12.88 -37.64 -38.38
C ARG A 352 -13.24 -36.73 -37.20
N ILE A 353 -14.33 -35.97 -37.29
CA ILE A 353 -14.84 -35.14 -36.18
C ILE A 353 -15.21 -36.04 -34.99
N ASP A 354 -15.90 -37.15 -35.22
CA ASP A 354 -16.23 -38.10 -34.16
C ASP A 354 -14.98 -38.76 -33.56
N SER A 355 -13.95 -39.03 -34.36
CA SER A 355 -12.66 -39.50 -33.87
C SER A 355 -11.97 -38.46 -32.96
N ILE A 356 -11.92 -37.20 -33.37
CA ILE A 356 -11.38 -36.08 -32.57
C ILE A 356 -12.14 -35.96 -31.24
N PHE A 357 -13.48 -35.98 -31.30
CA PHE A 357 -14.32 -35.92 -30.11
C PHE A 357 -14.05 -37.11 -29.16
N ASN A 358 -13.99 -38.33 -29.69
CA ASN A 358 -13.76 -39.53 -28.88
C ASN A 358 -12.37 -39.56 -28.24
N TYR A 359 -11.35 -39.00 -28.90
CA TYR A 359 -9.97 -39.04 -28.42
C TYR A 359 -9.65 -37.89 -27.45
N HIS A 360 -9.98 -36.65 -27.82
CA HIS A 360 -9.56 -35.44 -27.08
C HIS A 360 -10.62 -34.93 -26.10
N VAL A 361 -11.91 -35.21 -26.35
CA VAL A 361 -13.01 -34.59 -25.62
C VAL A 361 -13.68 -35.57 -24.65
N LYS A 362 -13.85 -36.83 -25.03
CA LYS A 362 -14.62 -37.82 -24.27
C LYS A 362 -14.05 -38.16 -22.89
N LYS A 363 -12.73 -38.05 -22.69
CA LYS A 363 -12.08 -38.37 -21.39
C LYS A 363 -12.38 -37.32 -20.31
N ASP A 364 -12.48 -36.05 -20.68
CA ASP A 364 -12.86 -34.95 -19.78
C ASP A 364 -14.40 -34.88 -19.58
N PHE A 365 -15.13 -35.74 -20.29
CA PHE A 365 -16.59 -35.89 -20.31
C PHE A 365 -17.06 -36.87 -19.22
N LYS A 366 -16.72 -36.61 -17.94
CA LYS A 366 -17.34 -37.38 -16.83
C LYS A 366 -18.82 -36.97 -16.71
N SER A 367 -19.67 -37.76 -17.37
CA SER A 367 -21.15 -37.79 -17.39
C SER A 367 -21.91 -36.78 -18.28
N PHE A 368 -23.00 -37.30 -18.90
CA PHE A 368 -24.13 -36.66 -19.59
C PHE A 368 -24.11 -36.60 -21.13
N ASN A 369 -24.85 -37.52 -21.76
CA ASN A 369 -25.26 -37.49 -23.17
C ASN A 369 -26.11 -36.25 -23.55
N ASP A 370 -26.59 -35.47 -22.58
CA ASP A 370 -27.57 -34.39 -22.76
C ASP A 370 -27.02 -32.96 -22.61
N LYS A 371 -25.73 -32.77 -22.30
CA LYS A 371 -25.16 -31.41 -22.18
C LYS A 371 -24.73 -30.86 -23.55
N LYS A 372 -25.26 -29.68 -23.90
CA LYS A 372 -24.91 -28.91 -25.11
C LYS A 372 -23.49 -28.33 -25.08
N THR A 373 -22.84 -28.34 -23.91
CA THR A 373 -21.52 -27.72 -23.69
C THR A 373 -20.58 -28.64 -22.90
N PHE A 374 -19.27 -28.43 -23.03
CA PHE A 374 -18.24 -29.19 -22.30
C PHE A 374 -17.01 -28.33 -21.97
N LYS A 375 -16.13 -28.81 -21.07
CA LYS A 375 -14.86 -28.19 -20.69
C LYS A 375 -13.70 -29.12 -21.05
N LEU A 376 -12.55 -28.55 -21.40
CA LEU A 376 -11.32 -29.28 -21.65
C LEU A 376 -10.21 -28.85 -20.69
N SER A 377 -9.30 -29.77 -20.41
CA SER A 377 -8.01 -29.46 -19.79
C SER A 377 -7.11 -28.60 -20.69
N LEU A 378 -6.06 -28.00 -20.13
CA LEU A 378 -5.07 -27.20 -20.87
C LEU A 378 -4.52 -27.95 -22.10
N ASN A 379 -4.01 -29.17 -21.89
CA ASN A 379 -3.45 -29.96 -22.99
C ASN A 379 -4.50 -30.29 -24.06
N ASN A 380 -5.74 -30.60 -23.66
CA ASN A 380 -6.80 -30.88 -24.61
C ASN A 380 -7.25 -29.63 -25.37
N ASN A 381 -7.18 -28.43 -24.78
CA ASN A 381 -7.38 -27.18 -25.53
C ASN A 381 -6.32 -27.04 -26.63
N PHE A 382 -5.04 -27.27 -26.31
CA PHE A 382 -3.97 -27.17 -27.31
C PHE A 382 -4.03 -28.25 -28.39
N LEU A 383 -4.40 -29.50 -28.06
CA LEU A 383 -4.63 -30.55 -29.05
C LEU A 383 -5.77 -30.16 -30.01
N LEU A 384 -6.87 -29.64 -29.46
CA LEU A 384 -7.98 -29.18 -30.29
C LEU A 384 -7.57 -28.00 -31.19
N LEU A 385 -6.76 -27.06 -30.68
CA LEU A 385 -6.23 -25.98 -31.51
C LEU A 385 -5.32 -26.49 -32.63
N GLU A 386 -4.55 -27.55 -32.39
CA GLU A 386 -3.76 -28.23 -33.42
C GLU A 386 -4.66 -28.89 -34.48
N ASP A 387 -5.76 -29.54 -34.08
CA ASP A 387 -6.77 -30.06 -35.03
C ASP A 387 -7.38 -28.93 -35.88
N PHE A 388 -7.54 -27.72 -35.33
CA PHE A 388 -7.94 -26.51 -36.06
C PHE A 388 -6.80 -25.86 -36.87
N ASN A 389 -5.64 -26.49 -36.98
CA ASN A 389 -4.45 -26.00 -37.68
C ASN A 389 -3.93 -24.64 -37.15
N VAL A 390 -4.09 -24.37 -35.85
CA VAL A 390 -3.53 -23.16 -35.23
C VAL A 390 -2.03 -23.31 -35.04
N GLY A 391 -1.25 -22.48 -35.76
CA GLY A 391 0.20 -22.66 -35.90
C GLY A 391 1.01 -22.69 -34.60
N PHE A 392 0.64 -21.93 -33.57
CA PHE A 392 1.36 -21.97 -32.28
C PHE A 392 1.00 -23.17 -31.41
N ALA A 393 -0.10 -23.87 -31.70
CA ALA A 393 -0.52 -25.04 -30.91
C ALA A 393 0.42 -26.23 -31.10
N GLY A 394 0.91 -26.45 -32.31
CA GLY A 394 1.93 -27.49 -32.57
C GLY A 394 3.27 -27.21 -31.89
N LYS A 395 3.60 -25.93 -31.62
CA LYS A 395 4.81 -25.56 -30.86
C LYS A 395 4.70 -25.94 -29.38
N TYR A 396 3.52 -25.79 -28.78
CA TYR A 396 3.25 -26.14 -27.38
C TYR A 396 3.68 -27.57 -27.02
N PHE A 397 3.40 -28.54 -27.89
CA PHE A 397 3.78 -29.94 -27.65
C PHE A 397 5.26 -30.25 -27.95
N LYS A 398 5.99 -29.34 -28.58
CA LYS A 398 7.42 -29.50 -28.92
C LYS A 398 8.34 -28.65 -28.04
N ASP A 399 7.76 -27.77 -27.23
CA ASP A 399 8.48 -26.84 -26.36
C ASP A 399 8.93 -27.54 -25.08
N GLU A 400 10.08 -28.21 -25.15
CA GLU A 400 10.67 -28.92 -24.01
C GLU A 400 11.06 -27.98 -22.87
N SER A 401 11.46 -26.74 -23.17
CA SER A 401 11.78 -25.74 -22.15
C SER A 401 10.56 -25.41 -21.30
N PHE A 402 9.44 -25.07 -21.96
CA PHE A 402 8.17 -24.82 -21.29
C PHE A 402 7.71 -26.02 -20.47
N LYS A 403 7.75 -27.24 -21.04
CA LYS A 403 7.36 -28.47 -20.33
C LYS A 403 8.19 -28.70 -19.08
N ASN A 404 9.51 -28.51 -19.15
CA ASN A 404 10.39 -28.65 -18.00
C ASN A 404 10.01 -27.67 -16.88
N ASN A 405 9.71 -26.42 -17.21
CA ASN A 405 9.28 -25.42 -16.23
C ASN A 405 7.89 -25.73 -15.65
N VAL A 406 6.95 -26.22 -16.47
CA VAL A 406 5.63 -26.70 -15.99
C VAL A 406 5.78 -27.92 -15.09
N GLN A 407 6.73 -28.81 -15.37
CA GLN A 407 7.00 -29.96 -14.50
C GLN A 407 7.53 -29.51 -13.13
N LYS A 408 8.47 -28.56 -13.11
CA LYS A 408 8.93 -27.93 -11.85
C LYS A 408 7.77 -27.32 -11.07
N ARG A 409 6.88 -26.57 -11.74
CA ARG A 409 5.64 -26.06 -11.15
C ARG A 409 4.79 -27.17 -10.54
N ASN A 410 4.58 -28.28 -11.25
CA ASN A 410 3.73 -29.36 -10.75
C ASN A 410 4.31 -30.02 -9.49
N ASN A 411 5.64 -30.06 -9.38
CA ASN A 411 6.34 -30.53 -8.19
C ASN A 411 6.43 -29.48 -7.08
N SER A 412 5.80 -28.31 -7.25
CA SER A 412 5.87 -27.23 -6.29
C SER A 412 4.82 -27.30 -5.18
N ILE A 413 5.09 -26.59 -4.08
CA ILE A 413 4.25 -26.59 -2.87
C ILE A 413 2.83 -26.06 -3.10
N LEU A 414 2.63 -25.10 -4.02
CA LEU A 414 1.30 -24.60 -4.39
C LEU A 414 0.63 -25.40 -5.52
N ALA A 415 1.16 -26.59 -5.84
CA ALA A 415 0.64 -27.49 -6.86
C ALA A 415 0.42 -28.91 -6.30
N HIS A 416 1.27 -29.86 -6.66
CA HIS A 416 1.14 -31.27 -6.27
C HIS A 416 2.37 -31.83 -5.56
N GLY A 417 3.41 -31.02 -5.36
CA GLY A 417 4.64 -31.44 -4.67
C GLY A 417 4.93 -30.59 -3.45
N LEU A 418 6.22 -30.53 -3.07
CA LEU A 418 6.69 -29.87 -1.85
C LEU A 418 7.85 -28.89 -2.07
N ASN A 419 8.35 -28.76 -3.31
CA ASN A 419 9.50 -27.91 -3.59
C ASN A 419 9.05 -26.44 -3.80
N PRO A 420 9.81 -25.44 -3.36
CA PRO A 420 9.56 -24.06 -3.78
C PRO A 420 9.98 -23.85 -5.24
N ILE A 421 9.41 -22.84 -5.89
CA ILE A 421 9.88 -22.39 -7.20
C ILE A 421 10.98 -21.34 -7.05
N ASP A 422 12.03 -21.45 -7.86
CA ASP A 422 13.10 -20.45 -7.96
C ASP A 422 12.75 -19.32 -8.95
N GLU A 423 13.46 -18.20 -8.80
CA GLU A 423 13.29 -17.00 -9.64
C GLU A 423 13.50 -17.28 -11.12
N LYS A 424 14.52 -18.09 -11.45
CA LYS A 424 14.87 -18.42 -12.84
C LYS A 424 13.72 -19.14 -13.53
N THR A 425 13.14 -20.14 -12.87
CA THR A 425 12.01 -20.92 -13.39
C THR A 425 10.77 -20.04 -13.57
N ALA A 426 10.52 -19.09 -12.66
CA ALA A 426 9.41 -18.15 -12.79
C ALA A 426 9.59 -17.20 -13.99
N ASN A 427 10.79 -16.65 -14.19
CA ASN A 427 11.10 -15.79 -15.32
C ASN A 427 11.11 -16.55 -16.65
N ASP A 428 11.74 -17.73 -16.71
CA ASP A 428 11.77 -18.56 -17.92
C ASP A 428 10.33 -18.92 -18.35
N LEU A 429 9.45 -19.26 -17.40
CA LEU A 429 8.04 -19.52 -17.69
C LEU A 429 7.30 -18.26 -18.11
N PHE A 430 7.60 -17.10 -17.50
CA PHE A 430 7.01 -15.82 -17.88
C PHE A 430 7.31 -15.51 -19.35
N ASP A 431 8.56 -15.63 -19.76
CA ASP A 431 9.01 -15.35 -21.12
C ASP A 431 8.33 -16.30 -22.13
N SER A 432 8.30 -17.60 -21.85
CA SER A 432 7.58 -18.56 -22.70
C SER A 432 6.10 -18.20 -22.86
N VAL A 433 5.40 -17.92 -21.76
CA VAL A 433 3.96 -17.57 -21.81
C VAL A 433 3.74 -16.25 -22.54
N LEU A 434 4.65 -15.27 -22.41
CA LEU A 434 4.61 -14.03 -23.17
C LEU A 434 4.79 -14.28 -24.68
N GLU A 435 5.68 -15.19 -25.10
CA GLU A 435 5.83 -15.57 -26.50
C GLU A 435 4.56 -16.24 -27.09
N TYR A 436 3.92 -17.14 -26.32
CA TYR A 436 2.62 -17.68 -26.71
C TYR A 436 1.55 -16.58 -26.80
N SER A 437 1.59 -15.60 -25.89
CA SER A 437 0.67 -14.47 -25.89
C SER A 437 0.83 -13.61 -27.15
N LYS A 438 2.08 -13.35 -27.57
CA LYS A 438 2.41 -12.64 -28.81
C LYS A 438 1.95 -13.38 -30.05
N SER A 439 2.05 -14.72 -30.03
CA SER A 439 1.58 -15.58 -31.13
C SER A 439 0.05 -15.58 -31.27
N LEU A 440 -0.68 -15.33 -30.17
CA LEU A 440 -2.13 -15.15 -30.18
C LEU A 440 -2.51 -13.71 -30.57
N TYR A 441 -1.84 -12.74 -29.98
CA TYR A 441 -2.23 -11.33 -29.98
C TYR A 441 -1.00 -10.43 -30.06
N SER A 442 -0.83 -9.73 -31.20
CA SER A 442 0.36 -8.92 -31.50
C SER A 442 0.56 -7.73 -30.58
N ASP A 443 -0.51 -7.04 -30.17
CA ASP A 443 -0.40 -5.80 -29.39
C ASP A 443 -0.33 -6.06 -27.88
N ILE A 444 -0.06 -7.31 -27.48
CA ILE A 444 0.05 -7.70 -26.06
C ILE A 444 1.09 -6.84 -25.32
N ASP A 445 2.23 -6.54 -25.94
CA ASP A 445 3.27 -5.71 -25.32
C ASP A 445 2.77 -4.28 -25.07
N GLU A 446 1.97 -3.72 -25.97
CA GLU A 446 1.39 -2.39 -25.82
C GLU A 446 0.34 -2.39 -24.70
N ASP A 447 -0.58 -3.35 -24.70
CA ASP A 447 -1.58 -3.46 -23.64
C ASP A 447 -0.97 -3.78 -22.27
N MET A 448 0.16 -4.51 -22.22
CA MET A 448 0.94 -4.70 -20.99
C MET A 448 1.56 -3.39 -20.51
N LYS A 449 2.05 -2.52 -21.41
CA LYS A 449 2.50 -1.17 -21.01
C LYS A 449 1.33 -0.35 -20.46
N LEU A 450 0.16 -0.41 -21.11
CA LEU A 450 -1.02 0.34 -20.67
C LEU A 450 -1.59 -0.14 -19.32
N SER A 451 -1.45 -1.44 -19.02
CA SER A 451 -1.95 -2.05 -17.77
C SER A 451 -0.91 -2.13 -16.65
N LYS A 452 0.30 -1.61 -16.86
CA LYS A 452 1.32 -1.53 -15.81
C LYS A 452 0.86 -0.57 -14.72
N PHE A 453 1.07 -0.93 -13.45
CA PHE A 453 0.75 -0.03 -12.34
C PHE A 453 1.76 1.12 -12.27
N PRO A 454 1.33 2.34 -11.91
CA PRO A 454 2.23 3.46 -11.74
C PRO A 454 3.16 3.21 -10.53
N LYS A 455 4.28 3.93 -10.46
CA LYS A 455 5.16 3.92 -9.28
C LYS A 455 5.42 5.36 -8.85
N PHE A 456 5.28 5.65 -7.56
CA PHE A 456 5.67 6.92 -6.96
C PHE A 456 7.19 7.12 -7.09
N ASN A 457 7.64 8.38 -7.20
CA ASN A 457 9.04 8.72 -7.02
C ASN A 457 9.23 8.95 -5.52
N ILE A 458 10.25 8.31 -4.96
CA ILE A 458 10.55 8.31 -3.53
C ILE A 458 11.79 9.14 -3.31
#